data_AF-A0A9Q1Q5Y3-F1
#
_entry.id   AF-A0A9Q1Q5Y3-F1
#
_cell.length_a   1.000
_cell.length_b   1.000
_cell.length_c   1.000
_cell.angle_alpha   90.00
_cell.angle_beta   90.00
_cell.angle_gamma   90.00
#
_symmetry.space_group_name_H-M   'P 1'
#
loop_
_entity.id
_entity.type
_entity.pdbx_description
1 polymer ?
#
loop_
_entity_poly.entity_id
_entity_poly.type
_entity_poly.pdbx_seq_one_letter_code
_entity_poly.pdbx_strand_id
1 'polypeptide(L)'
;MHGDSNSRWFHARANMRRVTNLISSLRRDDGSVAKNEDDIEAEIEDLIKKWFLPCDWDLILQLPLCTSWPEDEFIWHFTSNGHFSMKSAYHVARIKLFGWTVAINALATRVNHLSRRIPSIGMCCEICGAIEESAIHALFLCPLATEVRVGSGFEEMLWDGNVISLMDAILKAS
;
A
#
# COMPACT_ATOMS: atom_id res chain seq x y z
N MET A 1 18.98 26.78 -5.36
CA MET A 1 17.83 26.11 -5.99
C MET A 1 16.59 26.95 -5.74
N HIS A 2 15.96 27.48 -6.79
CA HIS A 2 14.71 28.26 -6.67
C HIS A 2 13.53 27.30 -6.84
N GLY A 3 12.97 26.82 -5.73
CA GLY A 3 11.67 26.17 -5.76
C GLY A 3 10.60 27.21 -6.06
N ASP A 4 9.75 26.95 -7.05
CA ASP A 4 8.67 27.87 -7.39
C ASP A 4 7.64 27.99 -6.25
N SER A 5 6.80 29.01 -6.31
CA SER A 5 5.77 29.29 -5.30
C SER A 5 4.84 28.11 -5.04
N ASN A 6 4.69 27.21 -6.01
CA ASN A 6 3.84 26.03 -5.90
C ASN A 6 4.46 24.97 -4.98
N SER A 7 5.77 24.78 -5.09
CA SER A 7 6.55 23.89 -4.23
C SER A 7 6.43 24.32 -2.75
N ARG A 8 6.54 25.63 -2.47
CA ARG A 8 6.43 26.18 -1.11
C ARG A 8 5.03 25.96 -0.50
N TRP A 9 3.97 26.13 -1.31
CA TRP A 9 2.59 25.89 -0.88
C TRP A 9 2.31 24.40 -0.63
N PHE A 10 2.80 23.52 -1.51
CA PHE A 10 2.63 22.08 -1.36
C PHE A 10 3.39 21.55 -0.14
N HIS A 11 4.62 22.01 0.08
CA HIS A 11 5.39 21.65 1.28
C HIS A 11 4.74 22.18 2.55
N ALA A 12 4.21 23.40 2.56
CA ALA A 12 3.47 23.92 3.72
C ALA A 12 2.20 23.11 4.02
N ARG A 13 1.42 22.76 2.98
CA ARG A 13 0.17 21.98 3.10
C ARG A 13 0.41 20.52 3.47
N ALA A 14 1.47 19.90 2.93
CA ALA A 14 1.90 18.54 3.27
C ALA A 14 2.52 18.49 4.67
N ASN A 15 3.33 19.49 5.07
CA ASN A 15 3.83 19.63 6.44
C ASN A 15 2.70 19.86 7.45
N MET A 16 1.63 20.57 7.09
CA MET A 16 0.43 20.69 7.93
C MET A 16 -0.30 19.36 8.12
N ARG A 17 -0.13 18.39 7.22
CA ARG A 17 -0.63 17.01 7.36
C ARG A 17 0.39 16.07 8.04
N ARG A 18 1.63 16.50 8.24
CA ARG A 18 2.71 15.70 8.86
C ARG A 18 2.61 15.58 10.38
N VAL A 19 1.54 16.01 11.05
CA VAL A 19 1.53 16.03 12.53
C VAL A 19 0.22 15.57 13.18
N THR A 20 -0.32 14.38 12.85
CA THR A 20 -1.42 13.81 13.69
C THR A 20 -1.52 12.27 13.77
N ASN A 21 -0.69 11.47 13.11
CA ASN A 21 -0.88 10.00 13.11
C ASN A 21 0.03 9.22 14.06
N LEU A 22 0.89 9.89 14.84
CA LEU A 22 1.64 9.23 15.91
C LEU A 22 0.70 8.98 17.09
N ILE A 23 0.47 7.70 17.40
CA ILE A 23 -0.20 7.30 18.65
C ILE A 23 0.86 7.30 19.75
N SER A 24 0.98 8.40 20.48
CA SER A 24 1.97 8.53 21.56
C SER A 24 1.54 7.87 22.87
N SER A 25 0.23 7.65 23.05
CA SER A 25 -0.34 6.99 24.23
C SER A 25 -1.81 6.66 24.02
N LEU A 26 -2.30 5.60 24.66
CA LEU A 26 -3.70 5.21 24.67
C LEU A 26 -4.23 5.19 26.10
N ARG A 27 -5.38 5.82 26.35
CA ARG A 27 -6.05 5.79 27.66
C ARG A 27 -7.10 4.69 27.66
N ARG A 28 -6.98 3.77 28.61
CA ARG A 28 -7.88 2.63 28.80
C ARG A 28 -9.16 3.04 29.54
N ASP A 29 -10.17 2.17 29.48
CA ASP A 29 -11.47 2.35 30.16
C ASP A 29 -11.32 2.40 31.69
N ASP A 30 -10.27 1.76 32.25
CA ASP A 30 -9.94 1.78 33.68
C ASP A 30 -9.17 3.05 34.14
N GLY A 31 -8.90 3.97 33.20
CA GLY A 31 -8.14 5.19 33.44
C GLY A 31 -6.62 5.05 33.38
N SER A 32 -6.09 3.83 33.21
CA SER A 32 -4.66 3.60 32.96
C SER A 32 -4.26 4.06 31.55
N VAL A 33 -2.96 4.26 31.34
CA VAL A 33 -2.43 4.79 30.06
C VAL A 33 -1.31 3.89 29.54
N ALA A 34 -1.49 3.36 28.34
CA ALA A 34 -0.45 2.71 27.54
C ALA A 34 0.50 3.77 26.98
N LYS A 35 1.81 3.60 27.18
CA LYS A 35 2.83 4.60 26.81
C LYS A 35 3.98 4.06 25.96
N ASN A 36 4.22 2.75 26.01
CA ASN A 36 5.20 2.10 25.15
C ASN A 36 4.48 1.45 23.96
N GLU A 37 5.25 1.09 22.95
CA GLU A 37 4.77 0.52 21.70
C GLU A 37 4.00 -0.79 21.92
N ASP A 38 4.57 -1.72 22.70
CA ASP A 38 3.96 -3.03 23.00
C ASP A 38 2.59 -2.90 23.68
N ASP A 39 2.47 -2.01 24.68
CA ASP A 39 1.23 -1.76 25.42
C ASP A 39 0.17 -1.09 24.54
N ILE A 40 0.61 -0.24 23.59
CA ILE A 40 -0.26 0.44 22.63
C ILE A 40 -0.77 -0.57 21.59
N GLU A 41 0.09 -1.44 21.09
CA GLU A 41 -0.26 -2.49 20.13
C GLU A 41 -1.26 -3.48 20.74
N ALA A 42 -0.98 -3.97 21.95
CA ALA A 42 -1.89 -4.87 22.66
C ALA A 42 -3.28 -4.24 22.89
N GLU A 43 -3.33 -2.97 23.29
CA GLU A 43 -4.60 -2.27 23.51
C GLU A 43 -5.39 -2.07 22.20
N ILE A 44 -4.70 -1.75 21.11
CA ILE A 44 -5.32 -1.61 19.79
C ILE A 44 -5.88 -2.96 19.33
N GLU A 45 -5.14 -4.05 19.53
CA GLU A 45 -5.60 -5.40 19.19
C GLU A 45 -6.88 -5.77 19.93
N ASP A 46 -6.94 -5.51 21.24
CA ASP A 46 -8.12 -5.75 22.06
C ASP A 46 -9.33 -4.91 21.59
N LEU A 47 -9.12 -3.64 21.25
CA LEU A 47 -10.16 -2.79 20.70
C LEU A 47 -10.65 -3.28 19.33
N ILE A 48 -9.75 -3.73 18.46
CA ILE A 48 -10.11 -4.30 17.15
C ILE A 48 -11.00 -5.53 17.36
N LYS A 49 -10.57 -6.45 18.23
CA LYS A 49 -11.32 -7.68 18.54
C LYS A 49 -12.68 -7.39 19.18
N LYS A 50 -12.80 -6.30 19.95
CA LYS A 50 -14.05 -5.85 20.60
C LYS A 50 -15.07 -5.27 19.61
N TRP A 51 -14.62 -4.48 18.64
CA TRP A 51 -15.52 -3.68 17.79
C TRP A 51 -15.72 -4.24 16.38
N PHE A 52 -14.79 -5.05 15.87
CA PHE A 52 -14.83 -5.57 14.51
C PHE A 52 -15.15 -7.08 14.46
N LEU A 53 -15.60 -7.55 13.30
CA LEU A 53 -15.89 -8.97 13.08
C LEU A 53 -14.60 -9.78 12.97
N PRO A 54 -14.60 -11.08 13.37
CA PRO A 54 -13.42 -11.94 13.28
C PRO A 54 -12.75 -11.99 11.90
N CYS A 55 -13.53 -11.87 10.82
CA CYS A 55 -12.99 -11.85 9.46
C CYS A 55 -12.19 -10.58 9.11
N ASP A 56 -12.37 -9.51 9.89
CA ASP A 56 -11.74 -8.21 9.65
C ASP A 56 -10.51 -7.99 10.55
N TRP A 57 -10.33 -8.78 11.62
CA TRP A 57 -9.22 -8.61 12.56
C TRP A 57 -7.88 -8.72 11.87
N ASP A 58 -7.65 -9.81 11.14
CA ASP A 58 -6.38 -10.05 10.45
C ASP A 58 -6.07 -8.98 9.41
N LEU A 59 -7.10 -8.42 8.77
CA LEU A 59 -6.95 -7.35 7.77
C LEU A 59 -6.57 -6.01 8.43
N ILE A 60 -7.17 -5.69 9.57
CA ILE A 60 -6.91 -4.43 10.28
C ILE A 60 -5.55 -4.50 10.99
N LEU A 61 -5.21 -5.64 11.60
CA LEU A 61 -3.93 -5.87 12.28
C LEU A 61 -2.74 -5.89 11.32
N GLN A 62 -2.96 -6.08 10.01
CA GLN A 62 -1.92 -5.94 8.98
C GLN A 62 -1.60 -4.48 8.64
N LEU A 63 -2.38 -3.49 9.10
CA LEU A 63 -2.06 -2.09 8.89
C LEU A 63 -0.87 -1.69 9.78
N PRO A 64 0.22 -1.14 9.23
CA PRO A 64 1.35 -0.71 10.04
C PRO A 64 0.93 0.38 11.02
N LEU A 65 1.17 0.15 12.31
CA LEU A 65 1.03 1.17 13.34
C LEU A 65 2.20 2.16 13.20
N CYS A 66 1.89 3.45 13.12
CA CYS A 66 2.91 4.50 13.09
C CYS A 66 3.25 4.88 14.54
N THR A 67 4.20 4.15 15.12
CA THR A 67 4.68 4.28 16.50
C THR A 67 5.99 5.07 16.60
N SER A 68 6.69 5.25 15.47
CA SER A 68 7.90 6.05 15.34
C SER A 68 7.83 6.99 14.14
N TRP A 69 8.48 8.15 14.26
CA TRP A 69 8.65 9.10 13.16
C TRP A 69 9.86 8.65 12.33
N PRO A 70 9.69 8.22 11.07
CA PRO A 70 10.83 8.10 10.17
C PRO A 70 11.43 9.50 9.94
N GLU A 71 12.77 9.59 9.90
CA GLU A 71 13.45 10.85 9.56
C GLU A 71 12.98 11.33 8.18
N ASP A 72 12.87 12.66 8.05
CA ASP A 72 12.42 13.29 6.81
C ASP A 72 13.41 12.98 5.68
N GLU A 73 13.06 12.03 4.82
CA GLU A 73 13.84 11.70 3.64
C GLU A 73 13.41 12.56 2.45
N PHE A 74 14.37 12.96 1.60
CA PHE A 74 14.05 13.53 0.30
C PHE A 74 13.44 12.46 -0.60
N ILE A 75 12.11 12.34 -0.56
CA ILE A 75 11.34 11.46 -1.46
C ILE A 75 11.22 12.12 -2.83
N TRP A 76 12.35 12.28 -3.52
CA TRP A 76 12.37 12.68 -4.93
C TRP A 76 13.26 11.74 -5.72
N HIS A 77 12.62 11.02 -6.63
CA HIS A 77 13.30 10.19 -7.60
C HIS A 77 13.56 11.08 -8.82
N PHE A 78 14.82 11.31 -9.14
CA PHE A 78 15.21 12.15 -10.28
C PHE A 78 14.47 11.72 -11.55
N THR A 79 13.84 12.67 -12.24
CA THR A 79 13.37 12.44 -13.60
C THR A 79 14.56 12.46 -14.56
N SER A 80 14.43 11.84 -15.74
CA SER A 80 15.49 11.80 -16.76
C SER A 80 16.02 13.17 -17.20
N ASN A 81 15.27 14.25 -16.93
CA ASN A 81 15.65 15.63 -17.18
C ASN A 81 16.05 16.41 -15.91
N GLY A 82 16.02 15.80 -14.73
CA GLY A 82 16.45 16.41 -13.46
C GLY A 82 15.54 17.52 -12.90
N HIS A 83 14.39 17.79 -13.53
CA HIS A 83 13.47 18.86 -13.13
C HIS A 83 12.27 18.31 -12.35
N PHE A 84 12.01 18.89 -11.18
CA PHE A 84 10.81 18.63 -10.41
C PHE A 84 9.57 19.24 -11.10
N SER A 85 8.49 18.47 -11.17
CA SER A 85 7.16 18.96 -11.52
C SER A 85 6.08 18.27 -10.69
N MET A 86 4.95 18.96 -10.49
CA MET A 86 3.77 18.36 -9.86
C MET A 86 3.29 17.10 -10.58
N LYS A 87 3.43 17.05 -11.91
CA LYS A 87 3.04 15.90 -12.72
C LYS A 87 3.90 14.67 -12.41
N SER A 88 5.22 14.81 -12.42
CA SER A 88 6.15 13.72 -12.11
C SER A 88 6.03 13.25 -10.65
N ALA A 89 5.89 14.19 -9.70
CA ALA A 89 5.67 13.85 -8.30
C ALA A 89 4.36 13.06 -8.10
N TYR A 90 3.29 13.47 -8.78
CA TYR A 90 2.01 12.76 -8.76
C TYR A 90 2.11 11.35 -9.37
N HIS A 91 2.85 11.18 -10.47
CA HIS A 91 3.08 9.85 -11.05
C HIS A 91 3.80 8.91 -10.09
N VAL A 92 4.87 9.37 -9.43
CA VAL A 92 5.58 8.59 -8.41
C VAL A 92 4.67 8.24 -7.25
N ALA A 93 3.89 9.20 -6.75
CA ALA A 93 2.93 8.97 -5.67
C ALA A 93 1.89 7.90 -6.05
N ARG A 94 1.39 7.91 -7.30
CA ARG A 94 0.47 6.89 -7.80
C ARG A 94 1.09 5.50 -7.87
N ILE A 95 2.35 5.39 -8.33
CA ILE A 95 3.06 4.11 -8.37
C ILE A 95 3.25 3.58 -6.95
N LYS A 96 3.64 4.42 -5.99
CA LYS A 96 3.77 4.03 -4.58
C LYS A 96 2.46 3.59 -3.96
N LEU A 97 1.38 4.36 -4.18
CA LEU A 97 0.04 3.99 -3.70
C LEU A 97 -0.43 2.68 -4.31
N PHE A 98 -0.18 2.48 -5.61
CA PHE A 98 -0.49 1.21 -6.28
C PHE A 98 0.33 0.07 -5.66
N GLY A 99 1.65 0.21 -5.53
CA GLY A 99 2.51 -0.77 -4.87
C GLY A 99 2.02 -1.09 -3.46
N TRP A 100 1.64 -0.09 -2.67
CA TRP A 100 1.03 -0.31 -1.36
C TRP A 100 -0.26 -1.12 -1.45
N THR A 101 -1.21 -0.76 -2.33
CA THR A 101 -2.47 -1.53 -2.49
C THR A 101 -2.23 -2.97 -2.93
N VAL A 102 -1.19 -3.20 -3.70
CA VAL A 102 -0.75 -4.53 -4.14
C VAL A 102 -0.21 -5.29 -2.93
N ALA A 103 0.73 -4.70 -2.19
CA ALA A 103 1.36 -5.26 -1.00
C ALA A 103 0.38 -5.73 0.09
N ILE A 104 -0.66 -4.94 0.38
CA ILE A 104 -1.69 -5.30 1.37
C ILE A 104 -2.82 -6.18 0.79
N ASN A 105 -2.58 -6.79 -0.38
CA ASN A 105 -3.55 -7.58 -1.14
C ASN A 105 -4.93 -6.90 -1.26
N ALA A 106 -4.95 -5.58 -1.49
CA ALA A 106 -6.18 -4.80 -1.53
C ALA A 106 -6.71 -4.52 -2.94
N LEU A 107 -6.00 -4.99 -3.98
CA LEU A 107 -6.44 -4.88 -5.37
C LEU A 107 -7.87 -5.42 -5.55
N ALA A 108 -8.60 -4.83 -6.49
CA ALA A 108 -9.94 -5.24 -6.88
C ALA A 108 -9.90 -6.51 -7.75
N THR A 109 -9.32 -7.58 -7.21
CA THR A 109 -9.24 -8.90 -7.85
C THR A 109 -10.49 -9.68 -7.53
N ARG A 110 -10.83 -10.67 -8.36
CA ARG A 110 -12.03 -11.50 -8.16
C ARG A 110 -12.03 -12.25 -6.83
N VAL A 111 -10.87 -12.75 -6.40
CA VAL A 111 -10.71 -13.36 -5.07
C VAL A 111 -11.02 -12.35 -3.95
N ASN A 112 -10.55 -11.10 -4.08
CA ASN A 112 -10.79 -10.05 -3.09
C ASN A 112 -12.23 -9.51 -3.13
N HIS A 113 -12.89 -9.51 -4.29
CA HIS A 113 -14.31 -9.18 -4.39
C HIS A 113 -15.16 -10.19 -3.62
N LEU A 114 -14.85 -11.48 -3.72
CA LEU A 114 -15.53 -12.52 -2.97
C LEU A 114 -15.28 -12.39 -1.46
N SER A 115 -14.03 -12.18 -1.04
CA SER A 115 -13.70 -12.01 0.38
C SER A 115 -14.41 -10.81 1.00
N ARG A 116 -14.62 -9.74 0.22
CA ARG A 116 -15.38 -8.54 0.58
C ARG A 116 -16.89 -8.66 0.39
N ARG A 117 -17.38 -9.87 0.05
CA ARG A 117 -18.82 -10.18 -0.12
C ARG A 117 -19.53 -9.27 -1.11
N ILE A 118 -18.84 -8.86 -2.18
CA ILE A 118 -19.44 -8.07 -3.26
C ILE A 118 -20.30 -9.01 -4.10
N PRO A 119 -21.65 -8.85 -4.10
CA PRO A 119 -22.54 -9.80 -4.76
C PRO A 119 -22.31 -9.81 -6.27
N SER A 120 -22.52 -10.96 -6.92
CA SER A 120 -22.54 -11.18 -8.38
C SER A 120 -21.21 -11.42 -9.12
N ILE A 121 -20.09 -11.59 -8.42
CA ILE A 121 -18.78 -11.77 -9.04
C ILE A 121 -18.19 -13.13 -8.64
N GLY A 122 -18.03 -14.03 -9.62
CA GLY A 122 -17.28 -15.27 -9.46
C GLY A 122 -15.77 -15.03 -9.34
N MET A 123 -15.01 -16.03 -8.88
CA MET A 123 -13.55 -15.88 -8.64
C MET A 123 -12.71 -15.88 -9.92
N CYS A 124 -13.28 -16.28 -11.04
CA CYS A 124 -12.54 -16.48 -12.28
C CYS A 124 -12.08 -15.15 -12.92
N CYS A 125 -10.93 -15.17 -13.56
CA CYS A 125 -10.47 -14.09 -14.41
C CYS A 125 -11.34 -14.00 -15.67
N GLU A 126 -11.94 -12.86 -15.94
CA GLU A 126 -12.78 -12.65 -17.14
C GLU A 126 -11.96 -12.44 -18.42
N ILE A 127 -10.66 -12.20 -18.30
CA ILE A 127 -9.78 -11.98 -19.45
C ILE A 127 -9.34 -13.32 -20.05
N CYS A 128 -8.93 -14.28 -19.21
CA CYS A 128 -8.35 -15.54 -19.67
C CYS A 128 -9.09 -16.80 -19.21
N GLY A 129 -10.11 -16.67 -18.36
CA GLY A 129 -10.89 -17.79 -17.85
C GLY A 129 -10.21 -18.60 -16.73
N ALA A 130 -9.08 -18.13 -16.17
CA ALA A 130 -8.47 -18.76 -15.00
C ALA A 130 -9.46 -18.85 -13.84
N ILE A 131 -9.43 -19.94 -13.08
CA ILE A 131 -10.40 -20.25 -12.00
C ILE A 131 -10.37 -19.19 -10.89
N GLU A 132 -9.19 -18.61 -10.65
CA GLU A 132 -8.99 -17.56 -9.66
C GLU A 132 -8.16 -16.42 -10.22
N GLU A 133 -8.69 -15.21 -10.12
CA GLU A 133 -7.92 -13.98 -10.31
C GLU A 133 -7.47 -13.46 -8.95
N SER A 134 -6.20 -13.71 -8.64
CA SER A 134 -5.47 -13.10 -7.52
C SER A 134 -4.66 -11.89 -7.98
N ALA A 135 -4.05 -11.15 -7.05
CA ALA A 135 -3.14 -10.04 -7.40
C ALA A 135 -1.96 -10.52 -8.26
N ILE A 136 -1.41 -11.69 -7.94
CA ILE A 136 -0.32 -12.31 -8.70
C ILE A 136 -0.80 -12.67 -10.11
N HIS A 137 -2.01 -13.23 -10.24
CA HIS A 137 -2.58 -13.51 -11.55
C HIS A 137 -2.76 -12.22 -12.37
N ALA A 138 -3.45 -11.22 -11.81
CA ALA A 138 -3.76 -9.98 -12.51
C ALA A 138 -2.50 -9.20 -12.97
N LEU A 139 -1.40 -9.29 -12.21
CA LEU A 139 -0.18 -8.52 -12.49
C LEU A 139 0.87 -9.28 -13.29
N PHE A 140 0.95 -10.61 -13.15
CA PHE A 140 2.08 -11.38 -13.70
C PHE A 140 1.68 -12.56 -14.55
N LEU A 141 0.65 -13.33 -14.15
CA LEU A 141 0.31 -14.61 -14.80
C LEU A 141 -0.76 -14.49 -15.89
N CYS A 142 -1.58 -13.43 -15.85
CA CYS A 142 -2.60 -13.21 -16.87
C CYS A 142 -1.93 -13.04 -18.24
N PRO A 143 -2.43 -13.71 -19.30
CA PRO A 143 -1.93 -13.51 -20.66
C PRO A 143 -1.87 -12.04 -21.07
N LEU A 144 -2.91 -11.25 -20.72
CA LEU A 144 -2.92 -9.81 -20.97
C LEU A 144 -1.79 -9.07 -20.24
N ALA A 145 -1.52 -9.42 -18.97
CA ALA A 145 -0.41 -8.81 -18.23
C ALA A 145 0.95 -9.16 -18.87
N THR A 146 1.08 -10.36 -19.42
CA THR A 146 2.27 -10.79 -20.17
C THR A 146 2.43 -9.99 -21.46
N GLU A 147 1.36 -9.84 -22.26
CA GLU A 147 1.37 -9.04 -23.48
C GLU A 147 1.77 -7.58 -23.21
N VAL A 148 1.25 -6.98 -22.14
CA VAL A 148 1.61 -5.61 -21.73
C VAL A 148 3.08 -5.52 -21.36
N ARG A 149 3.63 -6.47 -20.59
CA ARG A 149 5.07 -6.46 -20.20
C ARG A 149 5.98 -6.57 -21.42
N VAL A 150 5.69 -7.50 -22.33
CA VAL A 150 6.45 -7.68 -23.57
C VAL A 150 6.35 -6.44 -24.45
N GLY A 151 5.14 -5.92 -24.69
CA GLY A 151 4.92 -4.77 -25.56
C GLY A 151 5.47 -3.44 -25.01
N SER A 152 5.71 -3.36 -23.70
CA SER A 152 6.29 -2.17 -23.05
C SER A 152 7.82 -2.24 -22.87
N GLY A 153 8.46 -3.35 -23.27
CA GLY A 153 9.91 -3.54 -23.11
C GLY A 153 10.35 -3.87 -21.67
N PHE A 154 9.42 -4.28 -20.81
CA PHE A 154 9.67 -4.72 -19.43
C PHE A 154 9.67 -6.25 -19.32
N GLU A 155 10.22 -6.92 -20.33
CA GLU A 155 10.23 -8.38 -20.45
C GLU A 155 11.02 -9.05 -19.31
N GLU A 156 12.09 -8.41 -18.83
CA GLU A 156 12.94 -8.87 -17.72
C GLU A 156 12.42 -8.52 -16.32
N MET A 157 11.23 -7.92 -16.17
CA MET A 157 10.60 -7.71 -14.86
C MET A 157 10.10 -9.07 -14.33
N LEU A 158 11.06 -9.86 -13.86
CA LEU A 158 10.93 -11.26 -13.52
C LEU A 158 10.13 -11.40 -12.22
N TRP A 159 8.87 -11.83 -12.38
CA TRP A 159 8.34 -12.83 -11.45
C TRP A 159 9.12 -14.12 -11.71
N ASP A 160 10.22 -14.32 -10.97
CA ASP A 160 11.07 -15.52 -11.04
C ASP A 160 10.41 -16.76 -10.40
N GLY A 161 9.15 -16.63 -9.95
CA GLY A 161 8.43 -17.66 -9.20
C GLY A 161 8.96 -17.87 -7.78
N ASN A 162 9.99 -17.13 -7.38
CA ASN A 162 10.74 -17.28 -6.12
C ASN A 162 10.45 -16.14 -5.13
N VAL A 163 9.35 -15.44 -5.36
CA VAL A 163 8.91 -14.33 -4.52
C VAL A 163 7.90 -14.90 -3.52
N ILE A 164 8.32 -15.01 -2.26
CA ILE A 164 7.54 -15.60 -1.16
C ILE A 164 6.34 -14.71 -0.80
N SER A 165 6.43 -13.42 -1.14
CA SER A 165 5.40 -12.41 -0.94
C SER A 165 5.45 -11.33 -2.02
N LEU A 166 4.29 -10.84 -2.43
CA LEU A 166 4.13 -9.72 -3.35
C LEU A 166 4.91 -8.44 -2.92
N MET A 167 5.21 -8.30 -1.62
CA MET A 167 6.13 -7.28 -1.08
C MET A 167 7.56 -7.42 -1.60
N ASP A 168 8.10 -8.65 -1.66
CA ASP A 168 9.47 -8.91 -2.13
C ASP A 168 9.62 -8.57 -3.62
N ALA A 169 8.55 -8.76 -4.41
CA ALA A 169 8.55 -8.38 -5.83
C ALA A 169 8.58 -6.86 -6.01
N ILE A 170 7.89 -6.11 -5.15
CA ILE A 170 7.86 -4.64 -5.19
C ILE A 170 9.20 -4.06 -4.74
N LEU A 171 9.81 -4.61 -3.69
CA LEU A 171 11.12 -4.17 -3.19
C LEU A 171 12.27 -4.47 -4.15
N LYS A 172 12.19 -5.55 -4.95
CA LYS A 172 13.18 -5.86 -5.99
C LYS A 172 13.09 -4.93 -7.21
N ALA A 173 11.95 -4.28 -7.44
CA ALA A 173 11.69 -3.41 -8.60
C ALA A 173 11.92 -1.91 -8.32
N SER A 174 12.23 -1.53 -7.07
CA SER A 174 12.58 -0.17 -6.64
C SER A 174 14.09 0.03 -6.53
#